data_AF-A0A960D3Q3-F1
#
_entry.id   AF-A0A960D3Q3-F1
#
_cell.length_a   1.000
_cell.length_b   1.000
_cell.length_c   1.000
_cell.angle_alpha   90.00
_cell.angle_beta   90.00
_cell.angle_gamma   90.00
#
_symmetry.space_group_name_H-M   'P 1'
#
loop_
_entity.id
_entity.type
_entity.pdbx_description
1 polymer ?
#
loop_
_entity_poly.entity_id
_entity_poly.type
_entity_poly.pdbx_seq_one_letter_code
_entity_poly.pdbx_strand_id
1 'polypeptide(L)'
;FVDAGVSGGVWGLTEGYGLMVGGSDEDVARVMPIFDTLRPGGELADGFVHAGPVGAGHYAKMVHNGIEYGLMMAYAEGYELLAAEPLITDTQAVIQAWTNGTVVRSWLQQLLAKALKEDPNFVDISGYTEDSGEGRWTVEEAIRHRVPMPVIAASLFARFASRQDDSPTMKAVSALRNQFGGHAVKRVPLSG
;
A
#
# COMPACT_ATOMS: atom_id res chain seq x y z
N PHE A 1 18.29 -5.84 24.09
CA PHE A 1 17.07 -5.15 23.60
C PHE A 1 16.67 -5.81 22.30
N VAL A 2 15.37 -5.98 22.04
CA VAL A 2 14.84 -6.61 20.83
C VAL A 2 13.75 -5.72 20.25
N ASP A 3 13.83 -5.42 18.95
CA ASP A 3 12.74 -4.81 18.18
C ASP A 3 12.09 -5.85 17.26
N ALA A 4 10.79 -5.72 17.01
CA ALA A 4 10.04 -6.67 16.21
C ALA A 4 9.03 -5.94 15.32
N GLY A 5 9.28 -5.97 14.02
CA GLY A 5 8.30 -5.62 13.01
C GLY A 5 7.27 -6.74 12.87
N VAL A 6 5.99 -6.44 13.11
CA VAL A 6 4.89 -7.41 13.10
C VAL A 6 3.91 -7.09 11.98
N SER A 7 3.60 -8.04 11.09
CA SER A 7 2.64 -7.90 9.99
C SER A 7 1.54 -8.97 10.04
N GLY A 8 0.35 -8.67 9.52
CA GLY A 8 -0.82 -9.58 9.53
C GLY A 8 -2.13 -8.93 10.00
N GLY A 9 -2.06 -7.74 10.61
CA GLY A 9 -3.23 -6.98 11.04
C GLY A 9 -4.14 -7.75 12.00
N VAL A 10 -5.45 -7.52 11.91
CA VAL A 10 -6.45 -8.19 12.77
C VAL A 10 -6.54 -9.71 12.53
N TRP A 11 -6.10 -10.18 11.36
CA TRP A 11 -6.14 -11.59 10.98
C TRP A 11 -4.97 -12.40 11.54
N GLY A 12 -3.89 -11.74 11.96
CA GLY A 12 -2.77 -12.46 12.56
C GLY A 12 -3.11 -13.17 13.87
N LEU A 13 -4.23 -12.84 14.51
CA LEU A 13 -4.74 -13.59 15.67
C LEU A 13 -5.17 -15.02 15.29
N THR A 14 -5.65 -15.23 14.07
CA THR A 14 -6.07 -16.55 13.58
C THR A 14 -5.03 -17.21 12.68
N GLU A 15 -4.37 -16.41 11.82
CA GLU A 15 -3.43 -16.92 10.81
C GLU A 15 -1.95 -16.89 11.25
N GLY A 16 -1.66 -16.22 12.38
CA GLY A 16 -0.30 -15.91 12.82
C GLY A 16 0.26 -14.62 12.18
N TYR A 17 1.31 -14.09 12.78
CA TYR A 17 1.95 -12.85 12.37
C TYR A 17 3.28 -13.07 11.64
N GLY A 18 3.52 -12.31 10.57
CA GLY A 18 4.86 -12.21 9.98
C GLY A 18 5.77 -11.40 10.91
N LEU A 19 6.87 -12.00 11.37
CA LEU A 19 7.76 -11.44 12.38
C LEU A 19 9.15 -11.16 11.80
N MET A 20 9.54 -9.89 11.81
CA MET A 20 10.87 -9.42 11.42
C MET A 20 11.57 -8.85 12.65
N VAL A 21 12.58 -9.53 13.17
CA VAL A 21 13.14 -9.24 14.49
C VAL A 21 14.57 -8.73 14.40
N GLY A 22 14.88 -7.67 15.15
CA GLY A 22 16.21 -7.13 15.34
C GLY A 22 16.69 -7.30 16.79
N GLY A 23 17.95 -7.66 16.97
CA GLY A 23 18.55 -7.92 18.29
C GLY A 23 19.86 -8.68 18.21
N SER A 24 20.51 -8.94 19.34
CA SER A 24 21.62 -9.90 19.40
C SER A 24 21.08 -11.33 19.33
N ASP A 25 21.90 -12.28 18.87
CA ASP A 25 21.53 -13.70 18.81
C ASP A 25 21.05 -14.22 20.18
N GLU A 26 21.73 -13.84 21.26
CA GLU A 26 21.38 -14.22 22.63
C GLU A 26 20.01 -13.68 23.05
N ASP A 27 19.76 -12.38 22.82
CA ASP A 27 18.50 -11.75 23.20
C ASP A 27 17.33 -12.31 22.39
N VAL A 28 17.53 -12.53 21.08
CA VAL A 28 16.51 -13.11 20.19
C VAL A 28 16.21 -14.56 20.57
N ALA A 29 17.25 -15.38 20.81
CA ALA A 29 17.07 -16.76 21.27
C ALA A 29 16.28 -16.84 22.59
N ARG A 30 16.52 -15.90 23.50
CA ARG A 30 15.82 -15.82 24.78
C ARG A 30 14.31 -15.58 24.63
N VAL A 31 13.90 -14.76 23.65
CA VAL A 31 12.47 -14.44 23.43
C VAL A 31 11.82 -15.28 22.33
N MET A 32 12.59 -16.15 21.66
CA MET A 32 12.12 -17.03 20.59
C MET A 32 10.82 -17.80 20.91
N PRO A 33 10.59 -18.33 22.14
CA PRO A 33 9.33 -19.02 22.45
C PRO A 33 8.08 -18.16 22.28
N ILE A 34 8.19 -16.84 22.46
CA ILE A 34 7.08 -15.89 22.23
C ILE A 34 6.80 -15.80 20.73
N PHE A 35 7.86 -15.67 19.92
CA PHE A 35 7.72 -15.59 18.47
C PHE A 35 7.21 -16.88 17.84
N ASP A 36 7.63 -18.04 18.36
CA ASP A 36 7.08 -19.33 17.94
C ASP A 36 5.60 -19.47 18.24
N THR A 37 5.10 -18.83 19.30
CA THR A 37 3.67 -18.81 19.63
C THR A 37 2.88 -17.89 18.68
N LEU A 38 3.49 -16.79 18.21
CA LEU A 38 2.80 -15.75 17.45
C LEU A 38 2.88 -15.91 15.91
N ARG A 39 3.92 -16.58 15.40
CA ARG A 39 4.10 -16.76 13.96
C ARG A 39 3.07 -17.74 13.36
N PRO A 40 2.85 -17.70 12.03
CA PRO A 40 2.13 -18.76 11.34
C PRO A 40 2.72 -20.14 11.62
N GLY A 41 1.85 -21.15 11.62
CA GLY A 41 2.28 -22.54 11.65
C GLY A 41 3.12 -22.92 10.42
N GLY A 42 3.91 -23.98 10.52
CA GLY A 42 4.84 -24.42 9.48
C GLY A 42 6.30 -24.12 9.81
N GLU A 43 7.14 -24.05 8.78
CA GLU A 43 8.58 -23.82 8.94
C GLU A 43 8.83 -22.43 9.54
N LEU A 44 9.87 -22.32 10.38
CA LEU A 44 10.21 -21.07 11.05
C LEU A 44 10.42 -19.93 10.04
N ALA A 45 11.11 -20.23 8.94
CA ALA A 45 11.47 -19.26 7.91
C ALA A 45 10.26 -18.69 7.15
N ASP A 46 9.09 -19.34 7.21
CA ASP A 46 7.88 -18.88 6.51
C ASP A 46 7.16 -17.74 7.25
N GLY A 47 7.44 -17.57 8.55
CA GLY A 47 6.74 -16.62 9.43
C GLY A 47 7.66 -15.76 10.30
N PHE A 48 8.94 -16.09 10.39
CA PHE A 48 9.90 -15.42 11.26
C PHE A 48 11.26 -15.26 10.59
N VAL A 49 11.88 -14.10 10.81
CA VAL A 49 13.28 -13.85 10.48
C VAL A 49 13.97 -13.02 11.56
N HIS A 50 15.19 -13.41 11.92
CA HIS A 50 16.13 -12.54 12.63
C HIS A 50 16.87 -11.70 11.58
N ALA A 51 16.41 -10.47 11.38
CA ALA A 51 16.83 -9.60 10.28
C ALA A 51 18.20 -8.94 10.50
N GLY A 52 18.71 -8.93 11.73
CA GLY A 52 20.00 -8.34 12.08
C GLY A 52 20.01 -7.74 13.49
N PRO A 53 20.89 -6.76 13.75
CA PRO A 53 20.98 -6.11 15.07
C PRO A 53 19.75 -5.25 15.35
N VAL A 54 19.73 -4.64 16.54
CA VAL A 54 18.66 -3.72 16.94
C VAL A 54 18.42 -2.65 15.88
N GLY A 55 17.15 -2.47 15.51
CA GLY A 55 16.65 -1.59 14.46
C GLY A 55 16.34 -2.30 13.14
N ALA A 56 16.95 -3.46 12.88
CA ALA A 56 16.78 -4.17 11.62
C ALA A 56 15.36 -4.71 11.41
N GLY A 57 14.69 -5.16 12.48
CA GLY A 57 13.33 -5.70 12.42
C GLY A 57 12.31 -4.61 12.01
N HIS A 58 12.35 -3.47 12.70
CA HIS A 58 11.52 -2.32 12.34
C HIS A 58 11.85 -1.75 10.95
N TYR A 59 13.12 -1.71 10.55
CA TYR A 59 13.51 -1.26 9.21
C TYR A 59 12.94 -2.18 8.13
N ALA A 60 13.06 -3.50 8.29
CA ALA A 60 12.47 -4.47 7.37
C ALA A 60 10.95 -4.29 7.26
N LYS A 61 10.27 -4.06 8.39
CA LYS A 61 8.82 -3.81 8.40
C LYS A 61 8.42 -2.49 7.74
N MET A 62 9.24 -1.45 7.86
CA MET A 62 9.02 -0.19 7.15
C MET A 62 9.07 -0.44 5.62
N VAL A 63 10.08 -1.17 5.12
CA VAL A 63 10.17 -1.50 3.69
C VAL A 63 8.96 -2.33 3.23
N HIS A 64 8.53 -3.31 4.03
CA HIS A 64 7.30 -4.09 3.79
C HIS A 64 6.09 -3.17 3.57
N ASN A 65 5.88 -2.16 4.43
CA ASN A 65 4.75 -1.23 4.29
C ASN A 65 4.86 -0.38 3.02
N GLY A 66 6.06 0.03 2.62
CA GLY A 66 6.26 0.70 1.33
C GLY A 66 5.86 -0.19 0.14
N ILE A 67 6.20 -1.48 0.16
CA ILE A 67 5.77 -2.45 -0.86
C ILE A 67 4.24 -2.56 -0.89
N GLU A 68 3.60 -2.60 0.27
CA GLU A 68 2.14 -2.67 0.40
C GLU A 68 1.45 -1.49 -0.32
N TYR A 69 1.99 -0.27 -0.21
CA TYR A 69 1.47 0.91 -0.91
C TYR A 69 1.49 0.74 -2.43
N GLY A 70 2.60 0.24 -2.97
CA GLY A 70 2.74 0.00 -4.40
C GLY A 70 1.79 -1.07 -4.91
N LEU A 71 1.63 -2.17 -4.17
CA LEU A 71 0.71 -3.26 -4.55
C LEU A 71 -0.75 -2.80 -4.53
N MET A 72 -1.18 -2.09 -3.50
CA MET A 72 -2.54 -1.55 -3.44
C MET A 72 -2.82 -0.60 -4.61
N MET A 73 -1.87 0.28 -4.94
CA MET A 73 -2.04 1.21 -6.07
C MET A 73 -2.18 0.46 -7.40
N ALA A 74 -1.34 -0.54 -7.65
CA ALA A 74 -1.40 -1.33 -8.89
C ALA A 74 -2.74 -2.04 -9.06
N TYR A 75 -3.31 -2.59 -7.98
CA TYR A 75 -4.66 -3.18 -8.04
C TYR A 75 -5.75 -2.12 -8.25
N ALA A 76 -5.65 -0.96 -7.63
CA ALA A 76 -6.62 0.12 -7.76
C ALA A 76 -6.65 0.72 -9.18
N GLU A 77 -5.49 0.99 -9.78
CA GLU A 77 -5.38 1.44 -11.18
C GLU A 77 -5.98 0.41 -12.15
N GLY A 78 -5.71 -0.88 -11.91
CA GLY A 78 -6.29 -1.97 -12.69
C GLY A 78 -7.82 -2.04 -12.55
N TYR A 79 -8.35 -1.85 -11.34
CA TYR A 79 -9.78 -1.77 -11.11
C TYR A 79 -10.42 -0.60 -11.86
N GLU A 80 -9.84 0.59 -11.79
CA GLU A 80 -10.38 1.78 -12.47
C GLU A 80 -10.43 1.57 -13.99
N LEU A 81 -9.37 1.00 -14.58
CA LEU A 81 -9.35 0.70 -16.01
C LEU A 81 -10.40 -0.34 -16.41
N LEU A 82 -10.60 -1.39 -15.62
CA LEU A 82 -11.65 -2.39 -15.87
C LEU A 82 -13.04 -1.75 -15.80
N ALA A 83 -13.29 -0.89 -14.81
CA ALA A 83 -14.58 -0.22 -14.64
C ALA A 83 -14.86 0.80 -15.77
N ALA A 84 -13.83 1.37 -16.39
CA ALA A 84 -13.97 2.30 -17.50
C ALA A 84 -14.23 1.63 -18.86
N GLU A 85 -13.94 0.33 -19.00
CA GLU A 85 -14.01 -0.40 -20.28
C GLU A 85 -15.40 -1.02 -20.52
N PRO A 86 -16.16 -0.58 -21.54
CA PRO A 86 -17.52 -1.08 -21.81
C PRO A 86 -17.62 -2.60 -22.08
N LEU A 87 -16.54 -3.25 -22.51
CA LEU A 87 -16.51 -4.71 -22.70
C LEU A 87 -16.56 -5.48 -21.37
N ILE A 88 -16.18 -4.85 -20.25
CA ILE A 88 -16.22 -5.47 -18.92
C ILE A 88 -17.57 -5.16 -18.29
N THR A 89 -18.48 -6.13 -18.35
CA THR A 89 -19.83 -5.97 -17.79
C THR A 89 -19.92 -6.28 -16.30
N ASP A 90 -18.87 -6.87 -15.70
CA ASP A 90 -18.83 -7.28 -14.30
C ASP A 90 -17.38 -7.23 -13.75
N THR A 91 -16.94 -6.02 -13.38
CA THR A 91 -15.61 -5.79 -12.81
C THR A 91 -15.39 -6.55 -11.50
N GLN A 92 -16.44 -6.66 -10.67
CA GLN A 92 -16.37 -7.40 -9.40
C GLN A 92 -16.05 -8.88 -9.66
N ALA A 93 -16.75 -9.54 -10.59
CA ALA A 93 -16.51 -10.94 -10.91
C ALA A 93 -15.12 -11.17 -11.51
N VAL A 94 -14.60 -10.24 -12.33
CA VAL A 94 -13.23 -10.31 -12.86
C VAL A 94 -12.20 -10.29 -11.74
N ILE A 95 -12.30 -9.32 -10.82
CA ILE A 95 -11.40 -9.22 -9.67
C ILE A 95 -11.54 -10.46 -8.77
N GLN A 96 -12.75 -10.96 -8.54
CA GLN A 96 -12.96 -12.21 -7.79
C GLN A 96 -12.31 -13.41 -8.48
N ALA A 97 -12.39 -13.53 -9.81
CA ALA A 97 -11.79 -14.63 -10.56
C ALA A 97 -10.27 -14.64 -10.42
N TRP A 98 -9.63 -13.47 -10.30
CA TRP A 98 -8.18 -13.38 -10.13
C TRP A 98 -7.65 -13.94 -8.81
N THR A 99 -8.52 -14.11 -7.80
CA THR A 99 -8.14 -14.70 -6.51
C THR A 99 -7.66 -16.14 -6.62
N ASN A 100 -7.97 -16.83 -7.72
CA ASN A 100 -7.57 -18.22 -7.95
C ASN A 100 -6.95 -18.41 -9.35
N GLY A 101 -5.93 -19.26 -9.44
CA GLY A 101 -5.30 -19.65 -10.71
C GLY A 101 -4.48 -18.57 -11.44
N THR A 102 -4.60 -17.28 -11.08
CA THR A 102 -3.83 -16.19 -11.73
C THR A 102 -2.52 -15.87 -11.02
N VAL A 103 -1.59 -15.22 -11.73
CA VAL A 103 -0.28 -14.82 -11.21
C VAL A 103 -0.36 -13.63 -10.25
N VAL A 104 -1.31 -12.72 -10.45
CA VAL A 104 -1.45 -11.50 -9.64
C VAL A 104 -2.18 -11.73 -8.32
N ARG A 105 -2.49 -12.98 -7.97
CA ARG A 105 -3.18 -13.32 -6.72
C ARG A 105 -2.30 -13.00 -5.50
N SER A 106 -2.91 -12.43 -4.48
CA SER A 106 -2.30 -12.16 -3.18
C SER A 106 -3.40 -12.02 -2.13
N TRP A 107 -3.02 -11.96 -0.85
CA TRP A 107 -4.00 -11.68 0.20
C TRP A 107 -4.63 -10.28 0.04
N LEU A 108 -3.85 -9.25 -0.29
CA LEU A 108 -4.38 -7.91 -0.60
C LEU A 108 -5.39 -7.93 -1.74
N GLN A 109 -5.13 -8.73 -2.77
CA GLN A 109 -6.05 -8.90 -3.90
C GLN A 109 -7.37 -9.56 -3.47
N GLN A 110 -7.31 -10.53 -2.55
CA GLN A 110 -8.51 -11.15 -1.96
C GLN A 110 -9.29 -10.16 -1.10
N LEU A 111 -8.61 -9.27 -0.37
CA LEU A 111 -9.27 -8.21 0.39
C LEU A 111 -9.99 -7.21 -0.53
N LEU A 112 -9.40 -6.86 -1.67
CA LEU A 112 -10.07 -6.03 -2.67
C LEU A 112 -11.32 -6.72 -3.24
N ALA A 113 -11.22 -8.00 -3.59
CA ALA A 113 -12.37 -8.78 -4.06
C ALA A 113 -13.49 -8.84 -3.00
N LYS A 114 -13.12 -9.00 -1.72
CA LYS A 114 -14.06 -8.96 -0.60
C LYS A 114 -14.75 -7.59 -0.49
N ALA A 115 -13.98 -6.50 -0.54
CA ALA A 115 -14.52 -5.15 -0.44
C ALA A 115 -15.52 -4.84 -1.58
N LEU A 116 -15.21 -5.22 -2.82
CA LEU A 116 -16.11 -5.06 -3.97
C LEU A 116 -17.39 -5.88 -3.86
N LYS A 117 -17.37 -6.98 -3.10
CA LYS A 117 -18.57 -7.78 -2.83
C LYS A 117 -19.48 -7.11 -1.79
N GLU A 118 -18.91 -6.37 -0.86
CA GLU A 118 -19.64 -5.65 0.19
C GLU A 118 -20.21 -4.33 -0.35
N ASP A 119 -19.44 -3.59 -1.14
CA ASP A 119 -19.82 -2.34 -1.78
C ASP A 119 -19.46 -2.35 -3.28
N PRO A 120 -20.37 -2.81 -4.15
CA PRO A 120 -20.15 -2.79 -5.58
C PRO A 120 -19.99 -1.35 -6.09
N ASN A 121 -18.81 -1.07 -6.63
CA ASN A 121 -18.37 0.24 -7.14
C ASN A 121 -17.96 1.28 -6.08
N PHE A 122 -17.80 0.89 -4.82
CA PHE A 122 -17.28 1.78 -3.76
C PHE A 122 -18.13 3.03 -3.54
N VAL A 123 -19.46 2.91 -3.58
CA VAL A 123 -20.36 4.07 -3.49
C VAL A 123 -20.43 4.66 -2.08
N ASP A 124 -20.07 3.89 -1.05
CA ASP A 124 -20.15 4.29 0.36
C ASP A 124 -18.84 4.89 0.89
N ILE A 125 -17.77 4.92 0.07
CA ILE A 125 -16.46 5.44 0.44
C ILE A 125 -16.04 6.60 -0.47
N SER A 126 -15.21 7.51 0.06
CA SER A 126 -14.62 8.60 -0.73
C SER A 126 -13.25 8.21 -1.28
N GLY A 127 -12.77 8.94 -2.29
CA GLY A 127 -11.42 8.76 -2.83
C GLY A 127 -10.28 9.24 -1.91
N TYR A 128 -10.59 9.86 -0.78
CA TYR A 128 -9.60 10.36 0.17
C TYR A 128 -8.85 9.20 0.84
N THR A 129 -7.53 9.18 0.72
CA THR A 129 -6.70 8.10 1.29
C THR A 129 -5.59 8.62 2.20
N GLU A 130 -5.59 8.18 3.46
CA GLU A 130 -4.55 8.49 4.43
C GLU A 130 -3.22 7.73 4.18
N ASP A 131 -2.14 8.27 4.74
CA ASP A 131 -0.87 7.58 4.90
C ASP A 131 -0.54 7.50 6.39
N SER A 132 -0.33 6.31 6.92
CA SER A 132 0.07 6.11 8.32
C SER A 132 1.52 6.51 8.60
N GLY A 133 2.25 6.97 7.58
CA GLY A 133 3.61 7.52 7.65
C GLY A 133 4.70 6.55 7.17
N GLU A 134 4.48 5.24 7.22
CA GLU A 134 5.54 4.26 6.93
C GLU A 134 5.94 4.24 5.45
N GLY A 135 5.00 4.52 4.54
CA GLY A 135 5.31 4.74 3.13
C GLY A 135 6.21 5.96 2.90
N ARG A 136 6.07 7.00 3.72
CA ARG A 136 6.92 8.20 3.69
C ARG A 136 8.33 7.88 4.14
N TRP A 137 8.48 7.21 5.28
CA TRP A 137 9.79 6.79 5.80
C TRP A 137 10.53 5.91 4.79
N THR A 138 9.82 5.03 4.08
CA THR A 138 10.42 4.19 3.04
C THR A 138 11.02 5.04 1.91
N VAL A 139 10.29 6.04 1.41
CA VAL A 139 10.77 6.92 0.34
C VAL A 139 11.91 7.82 0.83
N GLU A 140 11.85 8.31 2.07
CA GLU A 140 12.92 9.10 2.69
C GLU A 140 14.24 8.31 2.79
N GLU A 141 14.17 7.06 3.26
CA GLU A 141 15.33 6.18 3.35
C GLU A 141 15.87 5.81 1.96
N ALA A 142 15.01 5.63 0.97
CA ALA A 142 15.44 5.41 -0.41
C ALA A 142 16.21 6.61 -0.98
N ILE A 143 15.78 7.84 -0.69
CA ILE A 143 16.52 9.05 -1.08
C ILE A 143 17.88 9.07 -0.37
N ARG A 144 17.92 8.79 0.94
CA ARG A 144 19.15 8.74 1.73
C ARG A 144 20.16 7.74 1.18
N HIS A 145 19.69 6.57 0.78
CA HIS A 145 20.50 5.51 0.17
C HIS A 145 20.73 5.68 -1.33
N ARG A 146 20.07 6.65 -1.98
CA ARG A 146 20.06 6.85 -3.45
C ARG A 146 19.58 5.62 -4.22
N VAL A 147 18.56 4.94 -3.68
CA VAL A 147 17.89 3.80 -4.32
C VAL A 147 16.65 4.28 -5.08
N PRO A 148 16.51 3.96 -6.38
CA PRO A 148 15.33 4.37 -7.14
C PRO A 148 14.07 3.60 -6.70
N MET A 149 13.02 4.31 -6.31
CA MET A 149 11.73 3.71 -5.89
C MET A 149 10.52 4.36 -6.61
N PRO A 150 10.46 4.33 -7.95
CA PRO A 150 9.43 5.05 -8.70
C PRO A 150 8.00 4.59 -8.40
N VAL A 151 7.77 3.28 -8.25
CA VAL A 151 6.44 2.71 -8.00
C VAL A 151 5.91 3.16 -6.63
N ILE A 152 6.71 2.96 -5.59
CA ILE A 152 6.31 3.27 -4.21
C ILE A 152 6.19 4.78 -4.02
N ALA A 153 7.11 5.58 -4.58
CA ALA A 153 7.01 7.03 -4.55
C ALA A 153 5.73 7.53 -5.24
N ALA A 154 5.43 7.03 -6.45
CA ALA A 154 4.20 7.40 -7.16
C ALA A 154 2.94 7.05 -6.34
N SER A 155 2.88 5.84 -5.76
CA SER A 155 1.75 5.43 -4.91
C SER A 155 1.57 6.33 -3.68
N LEU A 156 2.65 6.82 -3.07
CA LEU A 156 2.60 7.77 -1.96
C LEU A 156 2.07 9.13 -2.42
N PHE A 157 2.58 9.65 -3.54
CA PHE A 157 2.12 10.93 -4.08
C PHE A 157 0.67 10.90 -4.56
N ALA A 158 0.18 9.75 -5.05
CA ALA A 158 -1.23 9.57 -5.40
C ALA A 158 -2.13 9.76 -4.16
N ARG A 159 -1.73 9.23 -3.00
CA ARG A 159 -2.45 9.47 -1.73
C ARG A 159 -2.43 10.95 -1.36
N PHE A 160 -1.30 11.65 -1.49
CA PHE A 160 -1.26 13.10 -1.23
C PHE A 160 -2.18 13.88 -2.17
N ALA A 161 -2.21 13.50 -3.45
CA ALA A 161 -3.11 14.10 -4.44
C ALA A 161 -4.59 13.87 -4.08
N SER A 162 -4.94 12.70 -3.57
CA SER A 162 -6.33 12.35 -3.17
C SER A 162 -6.91 13.25 -2.07
N ARG A 163 -6.07 13.97 -1.32
CA ARG A 163 -6.48 14.88 -0.24
C ARG A 163 -6.72 16.31 -0.71
N GLN A 164 -6.50 16.57 -2.01
CA GLN A 164 -6.73 17.88 -2.60
C GLN A 164 -8.11 17.93 -3.24
N ASP A 165 -9.02 18.74 -2.70
CA ASP A 165 -10.31 19.01 -3.35
C ASP A 165 -10.13 19.63 -4.75
N ASP A 166 -9.10 20.48 -4.90
CA ASP A 166 -8.75 21.14 -6.15
C ASP A 166 -7.23 21.32 -6.25
N SER A 167 -6.63 20.74 -7.29
CA SER A 167 -5.17 20.62 -7.40
C SER A 167 -4.48 21.94 -7.77
N PRO A 168 -3.65 22.52 -6.88
CA PRO A 168 -2.87 23.73 -7.20
C PRO A 168 -1.91 23.52 -8.37
N THR A 169 -1.35 22.30 -8.49
CA THR A 169 -0.51 21.90 -9.62
C THR A 169 -1.27 22.03 -10.93
N MET A 170 -2.50 21.50 -11.01
CA MET A 170 -3.30 21.57 -12.23
C MET A 170 -3.82 22.99 -12.55
N LYS A 171 -4.03 23.82 -11.52
CA LYS A 171 -4.29 25.26 -11.71
C LYS A 171 -3.11 25.97 -12.38
N ALA A 172 -1.90 25.74 -11.90
CA ALA A 172 -0.69 26.31 -12.48
C ALA A 172 -0.48 25.83 -13.93
N VAL A 173 -0.68 24.53 -14.20
CA VAL A 173 -0.63 23.98 -15.56
C VAL A 173 -1.66 24.65 -16.48
N SER A 174 -2.90 24.79 -16.02
CA SER A 174 -3.97 25.45 -16.79
C SER A 174 -3.63 26.92 -17.07
N ALA A 175 -3.09 27.64 -16.08
CA ALA A 175 -2.63 29.01 -16.25
C ALA A 175 -1.50 29.12 -17.27
N LEU A 176 -0.47 28.27 -17.19
CA LEU A 176 0.62 28.26 -18.16
C LEU A 176 0.12 28.01 -19.58
N ARG A 177 -0.70 26.96 -19.78
CA ARG A 177 -1.32 26.64 -21.08
C ARG A 177 -2.11 27.82 -21.66
N ASN A 178 -2.80 28.57 -20.80
CA ASN A 178 -3.48 29.78 -21.22
C ASN A 178 -2.51 30.91 -21.61
N GLN A 179 -1.47 31.15 -20.82
CA GLN A 179 -0.52 32.24 -21.05
C GLN A 179 0.30 32.05 -22.33
N PHE A 180 0.87 30.87 -22.57
CA PHE A 180 1.72 30.66 -23.76
C PHE A 180 0.93 30.27 -25.00
N GLY A 181 -0.21 29.57 -24.84
CA GLY A 181 -0.92 28.92 -25.95
C GLY A 181 -2.37 29.38 -26.15
N GLY A 182 -2.87 30.30 -25.32
CA GLY A 182 -4.25 30.79 -25.40
C GLY A 182 -5.32 29.75 -25.08
N HIS A 183 -4.95 28.59 -24.52
CA HIS A 183 -5.92 27.52 -24.21
C HIS A 183 -7.00 27.99 -23.22
N ALA A 184 -8.25 27.57 -23.44
CA ALA A 184 -9.36 27.89 -22.56
C ALA A 184 -9.16 27.30 -21.15
N VAL A 185 -9.58 28.05 -20.12
CA VAL A 185 -9.48 27.67 -18.71
C VAL A 185 -10.87 27.66 -18.09
N LYS A 186 -11.20 26.61 -17.34
CA LYS A 186 -12.42 26.59 -16.51
C LYS A 186 -12.21 27.51 -15.30
N ARG A 187 -13.06 28.52 -15.16
CA ARG A 187 -13.06 29.44 -14.02
C ARG A 187 -13.99 28.92 -12.93
N VAL A 188 -13.62 29.15 -11.67
CA VAL A 188 -14.52 28.89 -10.53
C VAL A 188 -15.76 29.79 -10.71
N PRO A 189 -16.98 29.27 -10.58
CA PRO A 189 -18.19 30.08 -10.66
C PRO A 189 -18.15 31.23 -9.65
N LEU A 190 -18.62 32.42 -10.06
CA LEU A 190 -18.84 33.55 -9.15
C LEU A 190 -20.13 33.32 -8.36
N SER A 191 -20.14 32.35 -7.46
CA SER A 191 -21.17 32.19 -6.43
C SER A 191 -20.58 31.36 -5.31
N GLY A 192 -20.40 32.00 -4.14
CA GLY A 192 -19.90 31.40 -2.92
C GLY A 192 -20.90 30.49 -2.22
#